data_AF-A0A6P0BDU7-F1
#
_entry.id   AF-A0A6P0BDU7-F1
#
_cell.length_a   1.000
_cell.length_b   1.000
_cell.length_c   1.000
_cell.angle_alpha   90.00
_cell.angle_beta   90.00
_cell.angle_gamma   90.00
#
_symmetry.space_group_name_H-M   'P 1'
#
loop_
_entity.id
_entity.type
_entity.pdbx_description
1 polymer ?
#
loop_
_entity_poly.entity_id
_entity_poly.type
_entity_poly.pdbx_seq_one_letter_code
_entity_poly.pdbx_strand_id
1 'polypeptide(L)'
;MARRGRRRGRGSSSAWTWVAIVLLGGVIAAALGTFGWMKLQASQTVSLADDACPVDGATSVTAVLLDTSDAIAPITRLDLQNEFKRVVKDVDKGGLIEVYMLTGNEGELKRTFHACNPGDGSGADPWISNPKKIQKRWEEAFNKPLREIEDRMGTSYESERSPIMAGIQRIVVESLADPKLEDRPKTLFVASDMMEHTDFFSMYKSGANYGTFEKSPARDRFRVPLDGVDVKFLAFQRAASSKIEGLSNFWATWVVANRGNFNGYERLTGIE
;
A
#
# COMPACT_ATOMS: atom_id res chain seq x y z
N MET A 1 -65.79 71.99 24.94
CA MET A 1 -65.39 71.23 23.73
C MET A 1 -63.94 70.77 23.95
N ALA A 2 -63.75 69.56 24.48
CA ALA A 2 -63.37 68.33 23.76
C ALA A 2 -61.84 68.06 23.85
N ARG A 3 -61.45 67.28 24.88
CA ARG A 3 -60.10 66.71 25.09
C ARG A 3 -59.80 65.66 24.00
N ARG A 4 -58.70 65.84 23.26
CA ARG A 4 -58.24 64.91 22.22
C ARG A 4 -57.35 63.83 22.86
N GLY A 5 -57.92 62.64 23.10
CA GLY A 5 -57.20 61.49 23.61
C GLY A 5 -56.28 60.87 22.55
N ARG A 6 -54.98 60.79 22.86
CA ARG A 6 -53.97 60.13 22.03
C ARG A 6 -54.04 58.61 22.26
N ARG A 7 -54.70 57.87 21.36
CA ARG A 7 -54.72 56.39 21.39
C ARG A 7 -53.32 55.85 21.03
N ARG A 8 -52.67 55.20 22.00
CA ARG A 8 -51.51 54.32 21.79
C ARG A 8 -51.98 53.10 20.97
N GLY A 9 -51.47 52.96 19.75
CA GLY A 9 -51.64 51.75 18.95
C GLY A 9 -50.94 50.58 19.62
N ARG A 10 -51.72 49.64 20.17
CA ARG A 10 -51.24 48.38 20.73
C ARG A 10 -51.12 47.42 19.54
N GLY A 11 -49.90 47.16 19.08
CA GLY A 11 -49.66 46.25 17.96
C GLY A 11 -50.16 44.86 18.30
N SER A 12 -51.19 44.38 17.58
CA SER A 12 -51.56 42.98 17.61
C SER A 12 -50.53 42.23 16.78
N SER A 13 -49.64 41.47 17.42
CA SER A 13 -48.88 40.44 16.72
C SER A 13 -49.90 39.45 16.16
N SER A 14 -50.13 39.51 14.86
CA SER A 14 -51.08 38.65 14.17
C SER A 14 -50.58 37.21 14.26
N ALA A 15 -51.48 36.22 14.21
CA ALA A 15 -51.11 34.80 14.19
C ALA A 15 -50.05 34.48 13.11
N TRP A 16 -50.03 35.26 12.02
CA TRP A 16 -49.02 35.24 10.98
C TRP A 16 -47.59 35.55 11.45
N THR A 17 -47.40 36.39 12.47
CA THR A 17 -46.08 36.66 13.06
C THR A 17 -45.53 35.41 13.74
N TRP A 18 -46.37 34.65 14.45
CA TRP A 18 -45.95 33.39 15.10
C TRP A 18 -45.66 32.29 14.08
N VAL A 19 -46.49 32.17 13.03
CA VAL A 19 -46.24 31.24 11.91
C VAL A 19 -44.91 31.57 11.22
N ALA A 20 -44.62 32.85 10.99
CA ALA A 20 -43.36 33.29 10.39
C ALA A 20 -42.15 32.98 11.29
N ILE A 21 -42.28 33.17 12.62
CA ILE A 21 -41.21 32.85 13.57
C ILE A 21 -40.93 31.34 13.61
N VAL A 22 -41.97 30.50 13.62
CA VAL A 22 -41.81 29.03 13.62
C VAL A 22 -41.17 28.54 12.32
N LEU A 23 -41.61 29.08 11.16
CA LEU A 23 -41.00 28.75 9.87
C LEU A 23 -39.54 29.18 9.80
N LEU A 24 -39.22 30.39 10.26
CA LEU A 24 -37.85 30.90 10.29
C LEU A 24 -36.98 30.05 11.24
N GLY A 25 -37.51 29.69 12.41
CA GLY A 25 -36.84 28.79 13.36
C GLY A 25 -36.56 27.41 12.78
N GLY A 26 -37.51 26.85 12.02
CA GLY A 26 -37.34 25.59 11.29
C GLY A 26 -36.26 25.68 10.21
N VAL A 27 -36.21 26.76 9.44
CA VAL A 27 -35.16 26.99 8.43
C VAL A 27 -33.78 27.14 9.08
N ILE A 28 -33.68 27.88 10.19
CA ILE A 28 -32.42 28.03 10.92
C ILE A 28 -31.97 26.70 11.51
N ALA A 29 -32.87 25.92 12.11
CA ALA A 29 -32.55 24.61 12.65
C ALA A 29 -32.10 23.63 11.55
N ALA A 30 -32.77 23.66 10.39
CA ALA A 30 -32.35 22.87 9.22
C ALA A 30 -30.97 23.31 8.71
N ALA A 31 -30.69 24.61 8.62
CA ALA A 31 -29.39 25.13 8.19
C ALA A 31 -28.27 24.80 9.18
N LEU A 32 -28.54 24.83 10.49
CA LEU A 32 -27.58 24.41 11.51
C LEU A 32 -27.36 22.89 11.50
N GLY A 33 -28.42 22.11 11.26
CA GLY A 33 -28.34 20.66 11.10
C GLY A 33 -27.52 20.25 9.87
N THR A 34 -27.77 20.87 8.72
CA THR A 34 -26.99 20.64 7.49
C THR A 34 -25.56 21.10 7.67
N PHE A 35 -25.31 22.27 8.27
CA PHE A 35 -23.96 22.75 8.56
C PHE A 35 -23.20 21.81 9.52
N GLY A 36 -23.87 21.32 10.58
CA GLY A 36 -23.29 20.35 11.51
C GLY A 36 -22.94 19.03 10.82
N TRP A 37 -23.83 18.51 9.98
CA TRP A 37 -23.61 17.31 9.17
C TRP A 37 -22.47 17.49 8.16
N MET A 38 -22.43 18.62 7.45
CA MET A 38 -21.34 18.97 6.53
C MET A 38 -20.00 19.11 7.26
N LYS A 39 -19.97 19.69 8.47
CA LYS A 39 -18.75 19.80 9.28
C LYS A 39 -18.24 18.43 9.73
N LEU A 40 -19.15 17.51 10.09
CA LEU A 40 -18.78 16.14 10.43
C LEU A 40 -18.20 15.39 9.22
N GLN A 41 -18.76 15.58 8.02
CA GLN A 41 -18.17 15.03 6.79
C GLN A 41 -16.85 15.70 6.40
N ALA A 42 -16.72 17.03 6.57
CA ALA A 42 -15.48 17.76 6.33
C ALA A 42 -14.35 17.30 7.25
N SER A 43 -14.66 16.98 8.51
CA SER A 43 -13.69 16.48 9.49
C SER A 43 -13.17 15.07 9.18
N GLN A 44 -13.75 14.37 8.19
CA GLN A 44 -13.19 13.12 7.66
C GLN A 44 -12.02 13.35 6.68
N THR A 45 -11.55 14.59 6.49
CA THR A 45 -10.22 14.83 5.91
C THR A 45 -9.18 14.34 6.91
N VAL A 46 -8.85 13.05 6.82
CA VAL A 46 -7.79 12.39 7.60
C VAL A 46 -6.56 13.29 7.57
N SER A 47 -6.07 13.68 8.75
CA SER A 47 -4.82 14.42 8.85
C SER A 47 -3.71 13.48 8.42
N LEU A 48 -2.91 13.92 7.45
CA LEU A 48 -1.83 13.13 6.89
C LEU A 48 -0.50 13.66 7.41
N ALA A 49 0.40 12.74 7.74
CA ALA A 49 1.81 13.04 8.00
C ALA A 49 2.57 13.27 6.68
N ASP A 50 3.88 13.53 6.77
CA ASP A 50 4.74 13.87 5.63
C ASP A 50 4.89 12.72 4.61
N ASP A 51 4.75 11.48 5.06
CA ASP A 51 4.70 10.23 4.26
C ASP A 51 3.31 9.97 3.64
N ALA A 52 2.43 10.96 3.68
CA ALA A 52 1.02 10.86 3.27
C ALA A 52 0.20 9.81 4.03
N CYS A 53 0.72 9.26 5.14
CA CYS A 53 0.00 8.32 5.98
C CYS A 53 -0.96 8.99 6.95
N PRO A 54 -2.09 8.35 7.29
CA PRO A 54 -2.94 8.79 8.38
C PRO A 54 -2.12 8.94 9.67
N VAL A 55 -2.38 9.99 10.45
CA VAL A 55 -1.73 10.17 11.77
C VAL A 55 -1.99 9.01 12.75
N ASP A 56 -3.11 8.30 12.58
CA ASP A 56 -3.50 7.14 13.39
C ASP A 56 -2.84 5.83 12.90
N GLY A 57 -2.02 5.88 11.84
CA GLY A 57 -1.32 4.74 11.24
C GLY A 57 -1.96 4.25 9.93
N ALA A 58 -1.19 3.47 9.17
CA ALA A 58 -1.65 2.89 7.91
C ALA A 58 -2.78 1.86 8.14
N THR A 59 -3.70 1.77 7.18
CA THR A 59 -4.84 0.84 7.26
C THR A 59 -4.48 -0.57 6.82
N SER A 60 -3.44 -0.71 5.99
CA SER A 60 -2.83 -1.95 5.50
C SER A 60 -1.39 -1.67 5.11
N VAL A 61 -0.60 -2.73 4.89
CA VAL A 61 0.77 -2.61 4.38
C VAL A 61 0.96 -3.55 3.20
N THR A 62 1.47 -3.00 2.10
CA THR A 62 1.90 -3.74 0.93
C THR A 62 3.38 -3.47 0.69
N ALA A 63 4.23 -4.46 0.95
CA ALA A 63 5.63 -4.40 0.61
C ALA A 63 5.90 -5.11 -0.72
N VAL A 64 6.74 -4.52 -1.56
CA VAL A 64 7.17 -5.09 -2.84
C VAL A 64 8.69 -5.18 -2.86
N LEU A 65 9.22 -6.40 -2.92
CA LEU A 65 10.64 -6.68 -3.12
C LEU A 65 10.90 -6.94 -4.61
N LEU A 66 11.74 -6.10 -5.22
CA LEU A 66 12.19 -6.25 -6.59
C LEU A 66 13.62 -6.75 -6.60
N ASP A 67 13.82 -7.98 -7.06
CA ASP A 67 15.12 -8.51 -7.38
C ASP A 67 15.40 -8.27 -8.87
N THR A 68 16.40 -7.45 -9.16
CA THR A 68 16.85 -7.15 -10.52
C THR A 68 18.35 -7.40 -10.66
N SER A 69 18.87 -8.44 -10.00
CA SER A 69 20.29 -8.84 -10.07
C SER A 69 20.77 -9.12 -11.51
N ASP A 70 19.84 -9.39 -12.42
CA ASP A 70 20.11 -9.69 -13.82
C ASP A 70 19.05 -9.08 -14.74
N ALA A 71 19.37 -8.98 -16.03
CA ALA A 71 18.45 -8.46 -17.02
C ALA A 71 17.27 -9.41 -17.25
N ILE A 72 16.09 -8.84 -17.50
CA ILE A 72 14.87 -9.58 -17.84
C ILE A 72 14.44 -9.27 -19.27
N ALA A 73 13.78 -10.24 -19.91
CA ALA A 73 13.27 -10.08 -21.26
C ALA A 73 12.29 -8.89 -21.37
N PRO A 74 12.24 -8.16 -22.50
CA PRO A 74 11.36 -7.01 -22.65
C PRO A 74 9.87 -7.31 -22.41
N ILE A 75 9.40 -8.51 -22.79
CA ILE A 75 8.02 -8.94 -22.57
C ILE A 75 7.73 -9.21 -21.08
N THR A 76 8.69 -9.82 -20.38
CA THR A 76 8.63 -10.09 -18.95
C THR A 76 8.63 -8.80 -18.15
N ARG A 77 9.42 -7.82 -18.57
CA ARG A 77 9.38 -6.47 -18.00
C ARG A 77 7.99 -5.84 -18.13
N LEU A 78 7.38 -5.91 -19.31
CA LEU A 78 6.05 -5.34 -19.53
C LEU A 78 5.00 -6.04 -18.63
N ASP A 79 5.10 -7.34 -18.47
CA ASP A 79 4.20 -8.10 -17.59
C ASP A 79 4.40 -7.73 -16.12
N LEU A 80 5.65 -7.62 -15.66
CA LEU A 80 5.99 -7.15 -14.31
C LEU A 80 5.44 -5.74 -14.05
N GLN A 81 5.55 -4.82 -15.02
CA GLN A 81 4.98 -3.47 -14.92
C GLN A 81 3.45 -3.52 -14.80
N ASN A 82 2.79 -4.41 -15.53
CA ASN A 82 1.34 -4.58 -15.44
C ASN A 82 0.90 -5.18 -14.09
N GLU A 83 1.65 -6.15 -13.56
CA GLU A 83 1.42 -6.65 -12.20
C GLU A 83 1.63 -5.57 -11.15
N PHE A 84 2.71 -4.81 -11.26
CA PHE A 84 2.97 -3.71 -10.33
C PHE A 84 1.85 -2.67 -10.34
N LYS A 85 1.33 -2.31 -11.52
CA LYS A 85 0.13 -1.46 -11.63
C LYS A 85 -1.08 -2.03 -10.91
N ARG A 86 -1.31 -3.34 -11.01
CA ARG A 86 -2.40 -4.02 -10.29
C ARG A 86 -2.20 -3.90 -8.79
N VAL A 87 -0.99 -4.24 -8.30
CA VAL A 87 -0.64 -4.12 -6.88
C VAL A 87 -0.88 -2.70 -6.37
N VAL A 88 -0.37 -1.67 -7.05
CA VAL A 88 -0.56 -0.26 -6.67
C VAL A 88 -2.03 0.13 -6.65
N LYS A 89 -2.80 -0.31 -7.65
CA LYS A 89 -4.23 0.01 -7.77
C LYS A 89 -5.06 -0.63 -6.64
N ASP A 90 -4.67 -1.81 -6.19
CA ASP A 90 -5.38 -2.55 -5.14
C ASP A 90 -5.05 -2.02 -3.72
N VAL A 91 -4.14 -1.05 -3.59
CA VAL A 91 -3.89 -0.37 -2.31
C VAL A 91 -4.99 0.67 -2.06
N ASP A 92 -5.87 0.35 -1.11
CA ASP A 92 -6.92 1.26 -0.65
C ASP A 92 -6.36 2.55 -0.04
N LYS A 93 -7.23 3.57 0.04
CA LYS A 93 -6.92 4.82 0.73
C LYS A 93 -6.47 4.57 2.17
N GLY A 94 -5.34 5.16 2.55
CA GLY A 94 -4.69 4.99 3.84
C GLY A 94 -3.78 3.76 3.94
N GLY A 95 -3.76 2.89 2.92
CA GLY A 95 -2.85 1.76 2.85
C GLY A 95 -1.44 2.21 2.50
N LEU A 96 -0.45 1.66 3.21
CA LEU A 96 0.98 1.89 2.98
C LEU A 96 1.46 1.00 1.83
N ILE A 97 2.21 1.57 0.88
CA ILE A 97 3.00 0.80 -0.06
C ILE A 97 4.48 1.14 0.09
N GLU A 98 5.30 0.10 0.15
CA GLU A 98 6.75 0.22 0.20
C GLU A 98 7.36 -0.61 -0.92
N VAL A 99 8.33 -0.02 -1.61
CA VAL A 99 9.05 -0.71 -2.69
C VAL A 99 10.52 -0.76 -2.34
N TYR A 100 11.08 -1.97 -2.41
CA TYR A 100 12.46 -2.27 -2.09
C TYR A 100 13.13 -2.87 -3.31
N MET A 101 14.35 -2.46 -3.58
CA MET A 101 15.24 -3.16 -4.52
C MET A 101 16.22 -4.00 -3.71
N LEU A 102 16.31 -5.28 -4.08
CA LEU A 102 17.33 -6.18 -3.57
C LEU A 102 18.72 -5.65 -3.93
N THR A 103 19.72 -6.04 -3.15
CA THR A 103 21.13 -5.82 -3.49
C THR A 103 21.88 -7.15 -3.36
N GLY A 104 23.08 -7.24 -3.93
CA GLY A 104 23.94 -8.42 -3.77
C GLY A 104 24.49 -8.62 -2.36
N ASN A 105 24.41 -7.58 -1.53
CA ASN A 105 24.89 -7.61 -0.16
C ASN A 105 23.77 -8.12 0.75
N GLU A 106 24.06 -9.20 1.48
CA GLU A 106 23.11 -9.80 2.39
C GLU A 106 22.64 -8.78 3.45
N GLY A 107 21.33 -8.62 3.59
CA GLY A 107 20.71 -7.72 4.56
C GLY A 107 20.67 -6.24 4.14
N GLU A 108 21.26 -5.87 3.01
CA GLU A 108 21.15 -4.53 2.44
C GLU A 108 20.01 -4.47 1.42
N LEU A 109 19.10 -3.52 1.62
CA LEU A 109 18.02 -3.19 0.69
C LEU A 109 17.99 -1.70 0.41
N LYS A 110 17.61 -1.34 -0.81
CA LYS A 110 17.32 0.05 -1.15
C LYS A 110 15.81 0.26 -1.21
N ARG A 111 15.26 0.95 -0.21
CA ARG A 111 13.85 1.39 -0.25
C ARG A 111 13.71 2.55 -1.25
N THR A 112 13.02 2.31 -2.35
CA THR A 112 12.80 3.28 -3.43
C THR A 112 11.52 4.07 -3.26
N PHE A 113 10.55 3.54 -2.51
CA PHE A 113 9.30 4.21 -2.20
C PHE A 113 8.78 3.83 -0.82
N HIS A 114 8.15 4.81 -0.15
CA HIS A 114 7.47 4.66 1.12
C HIS A 114 6.45 5.78 1.25
N ALA A 115 5.16 5.48 1.07
CA ALA A 115 4.08 6.40 1.38
C ALA A 115 2.75 5.66 1.42
N CYS A 116 1.78 6.22 2.14
CA CYS A 116 0.40 5.73 2.05
C CYS A 116 -0.34 6.33 0.87
N ASN A 117 -1.36 5.62 0.37
CA ASN A 117 -2.28 6.16 -0.61
C ASN A 117 -3.15 7.26 0.03
N PRO A 118 -2.97 8.55 -0.32
CA PRO A 118 -3.76 9.63 0.29
C PRO A 118 -5.23 9.63 -0.16
N GLY A 119 -5.59 8.79 -1.13
CA GLY A 119 -6.84 8.83 -1.89
C GLY A 119 -6.76 9.84 -3.03
N ASP A 120 -7.45 9.54 -4.12
CA ASP A 120 -7.57 10.44 -5.26
C ASP A 120 -8.69 11.48 -5.06
N GLY A 121 -8.77 12.46 -5.96
CA GLY A 121 -9.81 13.47 -5.91
C GLY A 121 -11.19 12.99 -6.40
N SER A 122 -11.31 11.74 -6.89
CA SER A 122 -12.54 11.25 -7.53
C SER A 122 -13.66 10.96 -6.52
N GLY A 123 -13.31 10.56 -5.31
CA GLY A 123 -14.25 10.34 -4.20
C GLY A 123 -14.47 11.57 -3.30
N ALA A 124 -13.93 12.73 -3.66
CA ALA A 124 -13.96 13.93 -2.83
C ALA A 124 -15.18 14.81 -3.16
N ASP A 125 -16.06 15.07 -2.18
CA ASP A 125 -17.22 15.94 -2.37
C ASP A 125 -16.77 17.40 -2.66
N PRO A 126 -17.10 17.97 -3.83
CA PRO A 126 -16.72 19.34 -4.18
C PRO A 126 -17.30 20.42 -3.26
N TRP A 127 -18.38 20.14 -2.54
CA TRP A 127 -19.03 21.07 -1.62
C TRP A 127 -18.33 21.21 -0.28
N ILE A 128 -17.55 20.18 0.10
CA ILE A 128 -17.01 20.02 1.45
C ILE A 128 -15.47 19.93 1.43
N SER A 129 -14.88 19.60 0.28
CA SER A 129 -13.44 19.39 0.12
C SER A 129 -12.88 20.14 -1.08
N ASN A 130 -11.56 20.08 -1.29
CA ASN A 130 -10.92 20.58 -2.51
C ASN A 130 -10.38 19.40 -3.34
N PRO A 131 -11.20 18.82 -4.25
CA PRO A 131 -10.82 17.67 -5.06
C PRO A 131 -9.54 17.88 -5.87
N LYS A 132 -9.33 19.11 -6.40
CA LYS A 132 -8.14 19.45 -7.18
C LYS A 132 -6.86 19.34 -6.34
N LYS A 133 -6.91 19.80 -5.08
CA LYS A 133 -5.76 19.72 -4.17
C LYS A 133 -5.46 18.27 -3.77
N ILE A 134 -6.50 17.45 -3.55
CA ILE A 134 -6.35 16.03 -3.23
C ILE A 134 -5.75 15.28 -4.43
N GLN A 135 -6.31 15.48 -5.62
CA GLN A 135 -5.80 14.87 -6.84
C GLN A 135 -4.34 15.23 -7.10
N LYS A 136 -3.98 16.51 -6.93
CA LYS A 136 -2.60 16.96 -7.12
C LYS A 136 -1.65 16.27 -6.13
N ARG A 137 -2.03 16.15 -4.86
CA ARG A 137 -1.23 15.44 -3.84
C ARG A 137 -1.06 13.97 -4.19
N TRP A 138 -2.13 13.29 -4.56
CA TRP A 138 -2.08 11.90 -4.99
C TRP A 138 -1.14 11.72 -6.19
N GLU A 139 -1.23 12.61 -7.17
CA GLU A 139 -0.37 12.56 -8.35
C GLU A 139 1.11 12.75 -7.99
N GLU A 140 1.43 13.78 -7.19
CA GLU A 140 2.81 14.15 -6.87
C GLU A 140 3.49 13.23 -5.86
N ALA A 141 2.77 12.81 -4.82
CA ALA A 141 3.34 12.05 -3.70
C ALA A 141 3.21 10.52 -3.87
N PHE A 142 2.28 10.06 -4.70
CA PHE A 142 1.95 8.63 -4.81
C PHE A 142 2.11 8.11 -6.26
N ASN A 143 1.30 8.58 -7.20
CA ASN A 143 1.25 8.01 -8.55
C ASN A 143 2.55 8.25 -9.34
N LYS A 144 3.07 9.48 -9.35
CA LYS A 144 4.27 9.81 -10.14
C LYS A 144 5.52 9.05 -9.66
N PRO A 145 5.88 9.01 -8.37
CA PRO A 145 7.05 8.24 -7.92
C PRO A 145 6.93 6.74 -8.22
N LEU A 146 5.73 6.15 -8.09
CA LEU A 146 5.50 4.75 -8.43
C LEU A 146 5.65 4.48 -9.93
N ARG A 147 5.22 5.41 -10.80
CA ARG A 147 5.48 5.33 -12.25
C ARG A 147 6.96 5.44 -12.59
N GLU A 148 7.71 6.30 -11.90
CA GLU A 148 9.16 6.39 -12.10
C GLU A 148 9.88 5.09 -11.71
N ILE A 149 9.35 4.34 -10.74
CA ILE A 149 9.84 3.01 -10.39
C ILE A 149 9.45 2.00 -11.46
N GLU A 150 8.20 2.01 -11.91
CA GLU A 150 7.70 1.18 -13.00
C GLU A 150 8.58 1.30 -14.26
N ASP A 151 8.91 2.53 -14.67
CA ASP A 151 9.75 2.82 -15.84
C ASP A 151 11.18 2.28 -15.70
N ARG A 152 11.65 2.13 -14.46
CA ARG A 152 12.98 1.58 -14.12
C ARG A 152 12.95 0.08 -13.86
N MET A 153 11.78 -0.56 -13.80
CA MET A 153 11.72 -2.01 -13.62
C MET A 153 12.43 -2.73 -14.77
N GLY A 154 13.27 -3.70 -14.42
CA GLY A 154 14.08 -4.43 -15.40
C GLY A 154 15.36 -3.71 -15.85
N THR A 155 15.72 -2.54 -15.29
CA THR A 155 17.13 -2.11 -15.33
C THR A 155 17.90 -2.97 -14.36
N SER A 156 18.76 -3.84 -14.88
CA SER A 156 19.58 -4.71 -14.06
C SER A 156 20.70 -3.95 -13.37
N TYR A 157 21.08 -4.43 -12.19
CA TYR A 157 22.40 -4.16 -11.63
C TYR A 157 23.09 -5.52 -11.56
N GLU A 158 24.28 -5.64 -12.14
CA GLU A 158 24.99 -6.91 -12.15
C GLU A 158 25.40 -7.28 -10.72
N SER A 159 24.96 -8.45 -10.26
CA SER A 159 25.29 -8.94 -8.93
C SER A 159 25.52 -10.44 -8.92
N GLU A 160 26.62 -10.86 -8.30
CA GLU A 160 26.97 -12.28 -8.17
C GLU A 160 26.07 -13.03 -7.17
N ARG A 161 25.22 -12.33 -6.41
CA ARG A 161 24.39 -12.89 -5.35
C ARG A 161 22.96 -12.36 -5.45
N SER A 162 22.02 -13.21 -5.06
CA SER A 162 20.61 -12.83 -4.88
C SER A 162 20.13 -13.35 -3.52
N PRO A 163 20.35 -12.56 -2.45
CA PRO A 163 19.99 -12.93 -1.08
C PRO A 163 18.50 -12.63 -0.80
N ILE A 164 17.59 -13.27 -1.54
CA ILE A 164 16.13 -13.01 -1.50
C ILE A 164 15.59 -13.20 -0.09
N MET A 165 15.96 -14.30 0.58
CA MET A 165 15.50 -14.57 1.95
C MET A 165 15.94 -13.49 2.95
N ALA A 166 17.16 -12.98 2.81
CA ALA A 166 17.66 -11.89 3.66
C ALA A 166 16.91 -10.57 3.37
N GLY A 167 16.55 -10.32 2.11
CA GLY A 167 15.70 -9.20 1.73
C GLY A 167 14.32 -9.29 2.38
N ILE A 168 13.66 -10.45 2.32
CA ILE A 168 12.38 -10.68 2.99
C ILE A 168 12.51 -10.46 4.50
N GLN A 169 13.57 -11.00 5.12
CA GLN A 169 13.84 -10.81 6.55
C GLN A 169 13.96 -9.32 6.91
N ARG A 170 14.68 -8.53 6.11
CA ARG A 170 14.85 -7.09 6.33
C ARG A 170 13.52 -6.35 6.26
N ILE A 171 12.71 -6.60 5.23
CA ILE A 171 11.39 -5.97 5.07
C ILE A 171 10.48 -6.28 6.26
N VAL A 172 10.46 -7.54 6.70
CA VAL A 172 9.63 -7.93 7.85
C VAL A 172 10.02 -7.15 9.09
N VAL A 173 11.31 -7.08 9.40
CA VAL A 173 11.81 -6.41 10.60
C VAL A 173 11.61 -4.89 10.53
N GLU A 174 11.80 -4.28 9.36
CA GLU A 174 11.70 -2.82 9.21
C GLU A 174 10.26 -2.31 9.07
N SER A 175 9.34 -3.13 8.58
CA SER A 175 7.99 -2.70 8.19
C SER A 175 6.90 -3.59 8.76
N LEU A 176 6.85 -4.87 8.35
CA LEU A 176 5.67 -5.72 8.59
C LEU A 176 5.50 -6.13 10.07
N ALA A 177 6.58 -6.05 10.86
CA ALA A 177 6.60 -6.32 12.29
C ALA A 177 6.34 -5.07 13.16
N ASP A 178 6.00 -3.90 12.57
CA ASP A 178 5.62 -2.72 13.36
C ASP A 178 4.38 -3.06 14.23
N PRO A 179 4.46 -2.89 15.56
CA PRO A 179 3.33 -3.12 16.46
C PRO A 179 2.05 -2.33 16.10
N LYS A 180 2.18 -1.16 15.44
CA LYS A 180 1.02 -0.38 14.99
C LYS A 180 0.20 -1.10 13.90
N LEU A 181 0.78 -2.13 13.29
CA LEU A 181 0.25 -2.88 12.17
C LEU A 181 -0.19 -4.30 12.57
N GLU A 182 -0.16 -4.64 13.87
CA GLU A 182 -0.43 -5.99 14.38
C GLU A 182 -1.75 -6.59 13.84
N ASP A 183 -2.85 -5.83 13.91
CA ASP A 183 -4.18 -6.23 13.43
C ASP A 183 -4.51 -5.71 12.02
N ARG A 184 -3.51 -5.28 11.25
CA ARG A 184 -3.70 -4.72 9.90
C ARG A 184 -3.35 -5.78 8.84
N PRO A 185 -4.02 -5.78 7.67
CA PRO A 185 -3.62 -6.64 6.56
C PRO A 185 -2.19 -6.33 6.10
N LYS A 186 -1.40 -7.37 5.89
CA LYS A 186 0.00 -7.30 5.47
C LYS A 186 0.22 -8.19 4.26
N THR A 187 0.69 -7.60 3.17
CA THR A 187 0.97 -8.33 1.94
C THR A 187 2.40 -8.08 1.51
N LEU A 188 3.13 -9.13 1.17
CA LEU A 188 4.47 -9.08 0.60
C LEU A 188 4.46 -9.66 -0.81
N PHE A 189 4.77 -8.83 -1.79
CA PHE A 189 5.05 -9.26 -3.15
C PHE A 189 6.56 -9.39 -3.33
N VAL A 190 7.01 -10.50 -3.90
CA VAL A 190 8.42 -10.71 -4.25
C VAL A 190 8.52 -10.97 -5.74
N ALA A 191 9.12 -10.04 -6.47
CA ALA A 191 9.42 -10.17 -7.89
C ALA A 191 10.88 -10.57 -8.06
N SER A 192 11.13 -11.79 -8.52
CA SER A 192 12.47 -12.36 -8.69
C SER A 192 12.39 -13.53 -9.68
N ASP A 193 13.52 -14.02 -10.15
CA ASP A 193 13.60 -15.34 -10.79
C ASP A 193 13.57 -16.51 -9.79
N MET A 194 13.50 -16.19 -8.49
CA MET A 194 13.31 -17.13 -7.39
C MET A 194 14.52 -18.02 -7.12
N MET A 195 15.70 -17.67 -7.62
CA MET A 195 16.96 -18.36 -7.35
C MET A 195 17.69 -17.74 -6.15
N GLU A 196 17.50 -18.34 -4.97
CA GLU A 196 18.30 -17.96 -3.81
C GLU A 196 19.79 -18.26 -4.08
N HIS A 197 20.64 -17.24 -3.94
CA HIS A 197 22.07 -17.39 -4.05
C HIS A 197 22.83 -16.56 -3.01
N THR A 198 23.30 -17.27 -1.98
CA THR A 198 24.15 -16.74 -0.91
C THR A 198 25.34 -17.66 -0.66
N ASP A 199 26.22 -17.24 0.26
CA ASP A 199 27.33 -18.08 0.73
C ASP A 199 26.83 -19.28 1.56
N PHE A 200 25.61 -19.20 2.12
CA PHE A 200 25.06 -20.21 3.04
C PHE A 200 24.15 -21.22 2.35
N PHE A 201 23.49 -20.82 1.26
CA PHE A 201 22.64 -21.67 0.44
C PHE A 201 22.57 -21.13 -0.99
N SER A 202 22.62 -22.02 -1.97
CA SER A 202 22.58 -21.65 -3.37
C SER A 202 21.80 -22.69 -4.16
N MET A 203 20.69 -22.25 -4.76
CA MET A 203 19.87 -23.10 -5.63
C MET A 203 20.61 -23.49 -6.92
N TYR A 204 21.65 -22.77 -7.32
CA TYR A 204 22.53 -23.16 -8.42
C TYR A 204 23.29 -24.45 -8.15
N LYS A 205 23.56 -24.76 -6.87
CA LYS A 205 24.32 -25.96 -6.46
C LYS A 205 23.41 -27.13 -6.12
N SER A 206 22.30 -26.88 -5.43
CA SER A 206 21.43 -27.93 -4.89
C SER A 206 20.07 -28.05 -5.59
N GLY A 207 19.76 -27.17 -6.53
CA GLY A 207 18.39 -26.96 -7.01
C GLY A 207 17.47 -26.45 -5.91
N ALA A 208 16.16 -26.48 -6.17
CA ALA A 208 15.10 -26.13 -5.22
C ALA A 208 14.83 -27.26 -4.20
N ASN A 209 15.89 -27.85 -3.62
CA ASN A 209 15.78 -28.92 -2.64
C ASN A 209 15.62 -28.36 -1.21
N TYR A 210 14.41 -28.43 -0.68
CA TYR A 210 14.10 -27.91 0.65
C TYR A 210 14.83 -28.66 1.78
N GLY A 211 14.98 -29.98 1.67
CA GLY A 211 15.71 -30.77 2.67
C GLY A 211 17.20 -30.43 2.75
N THR A 212 17.81 -29.99 1.64
CA THR A 212 19.18 -29.44 1.64
C THR A 212 19.22 -28.08 2.32
N PHE A 213 18.24 -27.21 2.05
CA PHE A 213 18.11 -25.92 2.74
C PHE A 213 17.98 -26.09 4.26
N GLU A 214 17.11 -26.99 4.72
CA GLU A 214 16.88 -27.23 6.16
C GLU A 214 18.13 -27.70 6.93
N LYS A 215 19.04 -28.39 6.24
CA LYS A 215 20.32 -28.86 6.80
C LYS A 215 21.44 -27.84 6.68
N SER A 216 21.22 -26.76 5.93
CA SER A 216 22.20 -25.71 5.70
C SER A 216 22.16 -24.65 6.81
N PRO A 217 23.25 -23.87 7.01
CA PRO A 217 23.23 -22.73 7.93
C PRO A 217 22.20 -21.66 7.58
N ALA A 218 21.75 -21.61 6.32
CA ALA A 218 20.79 -20.63 5.83
C ALA A 218 19.42 -20.72 6.54
N ARG A 219 19.02 -21.93 7.00
CA ARG A 219 17.77 -22.12 7.75
C ARG A 219 17.70 -21.21 8.98
N ASP A 220 18.76 -21.22 9.79
CA ASP A 220 18.77 -20.45 11.04
C ASP A 220 19.08 -18.97 10.77
N ARG A 221 19.93 -18.71 9.77
CA ARG A 221 20.35 -17.34 9.41
C ARG A 221 19.20 -16.50 8.84
N PHE A 222 18.40 -17.09 7.95
CA PHE A 222 17.30 -16.41 7.28
C PHE A 222 15.93 -16.73 7.88
N ARG A 223 15.90 -17.18 9.14
CA ARG A 223 14.65 -17.37 9.87
C ARG A 223 13.96 -16.02 10.06
N VAL A 224 12.68 -15.94 9.72
CA VAL A 224 11.88 -14.73 9.84
C VAL A 224 10.44 -15.08 10.19
N PRO A 225 9.83 -14.47 11.23
CA PRO A 225 8.42 -14.69 11.52
C PRO A 225 7.55 -13.93 10.50
N LEU A 226 6.78 -14.66 9.69
CA LEU A 226 5.85 -14.10 8.70
C LEU A 226 4.39 -14.11 9.20
N ASP A 227 4.17 -14.08 10.51
CA ASP A 227 2.84 -14.18 11.11
C ASP A 227 1.89 -13.10 10.55
N GLY A 228 0.77 -13.54 9.98
CA GLY A 228 -0.24 -12.66 9.40
C GLY A 228 0.19 -11.95 8.10
N VAL A 229 1.30 -12.38 7.48
CA VAL A 229 1.77 -11.84 6.20
C VAL A 229 1.35 -12.76 5.05
N ASP A 230 0.59 -12.21 4.10
CA ASP A 230 0.27 -12.85 2.83
C ASP A 230 1.42 -12.64 1.84
N VAL A 231 2.11 -13.72 1.46
CA VAL A 231 3.26 -13.67 0.55
C VAL A 231 2.86 -14.17 -0.83
N LYS A 232 3.06 -13.33 -1.86
CA LYS A 232 2.86 -13.68 -3.27
C LYS A 232 4.15 -13.49 -4.05
N PHE A 233 4.52 -14.50 -4.84
CA PHE A 233 5.70 -14.46 -5.69
C PHE A 233 5.31 -14.13 -7.14
N LEU A 234 5.98 -13.14 -7.72
CA LEU A 234 5.91 -12.76 -9.14
C LEU A 234 7.19 -13.25 -9.81
N ALA A 235 7.17 -14.50 -10.29
CA ALA A 235 8.34 -15.21 -10.73
C ALA A 235 8.61 -15.02 -12.22
N PHE A 236 9.74 -14.45 -12.60
CA PHE A 236 10.19 -14.41 -13.99
C PHE A 236 11.19 -15.53 -14.30
N GLN A 237 11.11 -16.10 -15.50
CA GLN A 237 11.99 -17.21 -15.86
C GLN A 237 13.23 -16.74 -16.60
N ARG A 238 14.36 -17.33 -16.24
CA ARG A 238 15.66 -17.16 -16.90
C ARG A 238 16.18 -18.52 -17.34
N ALA A 239 17.19 -18.54 -18.20
CA ALA A 239 17.81 -19.79 -18.65
C ALA A 239 18.33 -20.69 -17.50
N ALA A 240 18.71 -20.10 -16.37
CA ALA A 240 19.14 -20.86 -15.19
C ALA A 240 17.95 -21.34 -14.34
N SER A 241 16.98 -20.47 -14.03
CA SER A 241 15.82 -20.84 -13.21
C SER A 241 14.84 -21.74 -13.95
N SER A 242 14.78 -21.68 -15.28
CA SER A 242 13.93 -22.56 -16.12
C SER A 242 14.35 -24.03 -16.06
N LYS A 243 15.62 -24.30 -15.73
CA LYS A 243 16.16 -25.66 -15.56
C LYS A 243 15.89 -26.24 -14.17
N ILE A 244 15.42 -25.43 -13.23
CA ILE A 244 15.21 -25.83 -11.84
C ILE A 244 13.73 -26.03 -11.59
N GLU A 245 13.37 -27.29 -11.45
CA GLU A 245 12.01 -27.69 -11.09
C GLU A 245 11.75 -27.46 -9.60
N GLY A 246 10.47 -27.28 -9.23
CA GLY A 246 10.06 -27.23 -7.83
C GLY A 246 10.28 -25.90 -7.10
N LEU A 247 10.72 -24.83 -7.78
CA LEU A 247 10.89 -23.49 -7.17
C LEU A 247 9.63 -23.01 -6.43
N SER A 248 8.46 -23.12 -7.07
CA SER A 248 7.17 -22.76 -6.47
C SER A 248 6.90 -23.52 -5.17
N ASN A 249 7.16 -24.83 -5.16
CA ASN A 249 6.96 -25.67 -3.96
C ASN A 249 7.99 -25.35 -2.87
N PHE A 250 9.24 -25.09 -3.23
CA PHE A 250 10.28 -24.68 -2.28
C PHE A 250 9.86 -23.41 -1.55
N TRP A 251 9.47 -22.36 -2.29
CA TRP A 251 9.09 -21.07 -1.70
C TRP A 251 7.78 -21.14 -0.92
N ALA A 252 6.79 -21.90 -1.39
CA ALA A 252 5.58 -22.17 -0.63
C ALA A 252 5.91 -22.84 0.72
N THR A 253 6.77 -23.86 0.70
CA THR A 253 7.21 -24.57 1.92
C THR A 253 7.97 -23.63 2.85
N TRP A 254 8.87 -22.79 2.31
CA TRP A 254 9.63 -21.83 3.09
C TRP A 254 8.74 -20.79 3.78
N VAL A 255 7.74 -20.24 3.08
CA VAL A 255 6.78 -19.28 3.66
C VAL A 255 6.00 -19.91 4.81
N VAL A 256 5.45 -21.11 4.59
CA VAL A 256 4.67 -21.83 5.60
C VAL A 256 5.52 -22.21 6.81
N ALA A 257 6.76 -22.67 6.60
CA ALA A 257 7.69 -22.99 7.68
C ALA A 257 8.05 -21.75 8.55
N ASN A 258 7.96 -20.56 7.95
CA ASN A 258 8.14 -19.28 8.63
C ASN A 258 6.81 -18.67 9.16
N ARG A 259 5.71 -19.44 9.16
CA ARG A 259 4.36 -19.08 9.65
C ARG A 259 3.65 -17.99 8.83
N GLY A 260 4.05 -17.82 7.58
CA GLY A 260 3.36 -16.94 6.63
C GLY A 260 2.24 -17.64 5.87
N ASN A 261 1.38 -16.83 5.26
CA ASN A 261 0.35 -17.31 4.36
C ASN A 261 0.88 -17.28 2.92
N PHE A 262 0.99 -18.43 2.28
CA PHE A 262 1.36 -18.48 0.87
C PHE A 262 0.14 -18.14 0.00
N ASN A 263 0.14 -16.95 -0.62
CA ASN A 263 -0.96 -16.43 -1.42
C ASN A 263 -0.78 -16.69 -2.93
N GLY A 264 0.35 -17.25 -3.34
CA GLY A 264 0.52 -17.77 -4.69
C GLY A 264 1.91 -17.58 -5.30
N TYR A 265 2.08 -18.21 -6.45
CA TYR A 265 3.27 -18.12 -7.28
C TYR A 265 2.84 -17.92 -8.73
N GLU A 266 2.99 -16.71 -9.20
CA GLU A 266 2.59 -16.29 -10.54
C GLU A 266 3.81 -16.27 -11.45
N ARG A 267 3.76 -17.01 -12.56
CA ARG A 267 4.83 -17.04 -13.54
C ARG A 267 4.59 -15.93 -14.56
N LEU A 268 5.49 -14.96 -14.60
CA LEU A 268 5.45 -13.88 -15.57
C LEU A 268 5.75 -14.39 -16.98
N THR A 269 5.21 -13.67 -17.95
CA THR A 269 5.26 -14.04 -19.36
C THR A 269 6.67 -13.93 -19.94
N GLY A 270 7.03 -14.91 -20.75
CA GLY A 270 8.24 -14.90 -21.58
C GLY A 270 9.46 -15.53 -20.92
N ILE A 271 10.30 -16.09 -21.78
CA ILE A 271 11.63 -16.60 -21.48
C ILE A 271 12.49 -16.14 -22.66
N GLU A 272 13.69 -15.63 -22.40
CA GLU A 272 14.72 -15.52 -23.45
C GLU A 272 15.39 -16.87 -23.69
#